data_AF-A0A9E5WNT5-F1
#
_entry.id   AF-A0A9E5WNT5-F1
#
_cell.length_a   1.000
_cell.length_b   1.000
_cell.length_c   1.000
_cell.angle_alpha   90.00
_cell.angle_beta   90.00
_cell.angle_gamma   90.00
#
_symmetry.space_group_name_H-M   'P 1'
#
loop_
_entity.id
_entity.type
_entity.pdbx_description
1 polymer ?
#
loop_
_entity_poly.entity_id
_entity_poly.type
_entity_poly.pdbx_seq_one_letter_code
_entity_poly.pdbx_strand_id
1 'polypeptide(L)'
;NPPGARRVDDRRVISGIVRVLKSGCRWQDCPAIYGPPTTIYNRFNRWSRRGFWHHIFDVLVARGGIPDDLSIDSSAVRAHRSAHGGKGGQKHRVSDARVVVRQRKSTP
;
A
#
# COMPACT_ATOMS: atom_id res chain seq x y z
N ASN A 1 -23.23 -4.44 21.70
CA ASN A 1 -22.13 -4.22 20.72
C ASN A 1 -22.09 -2.76 20.33
N PRO A 2 -20.99 -2.03 20.55
CA PRO A 2 -20.85 -0.70 19.99
C PRO A 2 -20.87 -0.77 18.46
N PRO A 3 -21.52 0.18 17.76
CA PRO A 3 -21.49 0.22 16.31
C PRO A 3 -20.04 0.34 15.84
N GLY A 4 -19.65 -0.52 14.88
CA GLY A 4 -18.32 -0.47 14.30
C GLY A 4 -17.99 0.91 13.72
N ALA A 5 -16.70 1.26 13.69
CA ALA A 5 -16.23 2.58 13.26
C ALA A 5 -16.90 3.04 11.96
N ARG A 6 -17.42 4.28 11.95
CA ARG A 6 -18.12 4.88 10.80
C ARG A 6 -17.26 4.76 9.55
N ARG A 7 -17.84 4.20 8.47
CA ARG A 7 -17.13 4.09 7.18
C ARG A 7 -16.65 5.47 6.75
N VAL A 8 -15.36 5.57 6.46
CA VAL A 8 -14.78 6.74 5.79
C VAL A 8 -15.42 6.86 4.41
N ASP A 9 -15.83 8.08 4.04
CA ASP A 9 -16.41 8.40 2.74
C ASP A 9 -15.47 7.98 1.60
N ASP A 10 -15.99 7.18 0.65
CA ASP A 10 -15.21 6.63 -0.45
C ASP A 10 -14.70 7.76 -1.38
N ARG A 11 -15.46 8.86 -1.55
CA ARG A 11 -15.02 10.03 -2.33
C ARG A 11 -13.76 10.65 -1.74
N ARG A 12 -13.76 10.85 -0.42
CA ARG A 12 -12.61 11.38 0.33
C ARG A 12 -11.37 10.51 0.17
N VAL A 13 -11.54 9.18 0.25
CA VAL A 13 -10.44 8.22 0.09
C VAL A 13 -9.89 8.24 -1.35
N ILE A 14 -10.77 8.22 -2.36
CA ILE A 14 -10.37 8.28 -3.78
C ILE A 14 -9.57 9.56 -4.06
N SER A 15 -10.03 10.70 -3.55
CA SER A 15 -9.29 11.97 -3.68
C SER A 15 -7.88 11.90 -3.08
N GLY A 16 -7.72 11.22 -1.92
CA GLY A 16 -6.41 10.98 -1.31
C GLY A 16 -5.51 10.09 -2.16
N ILE A 17 -6.07 9.02 -2.74
CA ILE A 17 -5.34 8.11 -3.64
C ILE A 17 -4.87 8.88 -4.87
N VAL A 18 -5.76 9.62 -5.55
CA VAL A 18 -5.43 10.40 -6.74
C VAL A 18 -4.36 11.46 -6.42
N ARG A 19 -4.43 12.11 -5.25
CA ARG A 19 -3.41 13.07 -4.82
C ARG A 19 -2.03 12.41 -4.73
N VAL A 20 -1.92 11.27 -4.05
CA VAL A 20 -0.66 10.53 -3.87
C VAL A 20 -0.10 10.07 -5.21
N LEU A 21 -0.94 9.50 -6.08
CA LEU A 21 -0.52 9.02 -7.39
C LEU A 21 -0.07 10.17 -8.30
N LYS A 22 -0.77 11.32 -8.27
CA LYS A 22 -0.43 12.49 -9.08
C LYS A 22 0.87 13.16 -8.62
N SER A 23 1.13 13.25 -7.32
CA SER A 23 2.34 13.90 -6.80
C SER A 23 3.53 12.95 -6.63
N GLY A 24 3.31 11.63 -6.69
CA GLY A 24 4.35 10.63 -6.43
C GLY A 24 4.89 10.66 -4.99
N CYS A 25 4.17 11.26 -4.04
CA CYS A 25 4.62 11.32 -2.65
C CYS A 25 4.45 9.97 -1.97
N ARG A 26 5.08 9.78 -0.80
CA ARG A 26 4.85 8.56 -0.02
C ARG A 26 3.43 8.58 0.51
N TRP A 27 2.81 7.42 0.67
CA TRP A 27 1.48 7.30 1.28
C TRP A 27 1.39 7.96 2.65
N GLN A 28 2.48 7.91 3.44
CA GLN A 28 2.60 8.54 4.75
C GLN A 28 2.53 10.07 4.69
N ASP A 29 2.94 10.67 3.57
CA ASP A 29 2.93 12.12 3.37
C ASP A 29 1.56 12.59 2.81
N CYS A 30 0.56 11.70 2.73
CA CYS A 30 -0.78 12.07 2.27
C CYS A 30 -1.46 13.00 3.30
N PRO A 31 -2.05 14.13 2.87
CA PRO A 31 -2.74 15.04 3.78
C PRO A 31 -3.84 14.35 4.59
N ALA A 32 -3.86 14.59 5.90
CA ALA A 32 -4.83 14.01 6.83
C ALA A 32 -6.30 14.37 6.48
N ILE A 33 -6.50 15.43 5.68
CA ILE A 33 -7.81 15.77 5.12
C ILE A 33 -8.40 14.66 4.26
N TYR A 34 -7.64 13.66 3.80
CA TYR A 34 -8.18 12.50 3.06
C TYR A 34 -8.40 11.25 3.95
N GLY A 35 -7.99 11.33 5.22
CA GLY A 35 -8.05 10.24 6.19
C GLY A 35 -6.68 9.61 6.48
N PRO A 36 -6.64 8.55 7.32
CA PRO A 36 -5.39 7.92 7.71
C PRO A 36 -4.65 7.31 6.51
N PRO A 37 -3.32 7.51 6.38
CA PRO A 37 -2.50 6.94 5.30
C PRO A 37 -2.69 5.43 5.08
N THR A 38 -2.80 4.68 6.18
CA THR A 38 -3.01 3.23 6.16
C THR A 38 -4.35 2.86 5.54
N THR A 39 -5.41 3.60 5.83
CA THR A 39 -6.74 3.40 5.24
C THR A 39 -6.71 3.67 3.73
N ILE A 40 -6.05 4.74 3.31
CA ILE A 40 -5.92 5.13 1.89
C ILE A 40 -5.19 4.02 1.11
N TYR A 41 -4.04 3.58 1.61
CA TYR A 41 -3.27 2.50 0.98
C TYR A 41 -4.04 1.17 0.97
N ASN A 42 -4.64 0.77 2.09
CA ASN A 42 -5.39 -0.49 2.18
C ASN A 42 -6.59 -0.51 1.23
N ARG A 43 -7.26 0.64 1.07
CA ARG A 43 -8.35 0.81 0.10
C ARG A 43 -7.84 0.70 -1.33
N PHE A 44 -6.77 1.42 -1.66
CA PHE A 44 -6.12 1.33 -2.98
C PHE A 44 -5.77 -0.12 -3.32
N ASN A 45 -5.06 -0.82 -2.44
CA ASN A 45 -4.63 -2.20 -2.66
C ASN A 45 -5.82 -3.17 -2.79
N ARG A 46 -6.82 -3.04 -1.91
CA ARG A 46 -8.03 -3.88 -1.97
C ARG A 46 -8.82 -3.67 -3.26
N TRP A 47 -8.94 -2.44 -3.72
CA TRP A 47 -9.65 -2.11 -4.96
C TRP A 47 -8.86 -2.49 -6.21
N SER A 48 -7.53 -2.34 -6.17
CA SER A 48 -6.64 -2.82 -7.22
C SER A 48 -6.77 -4.32 -7.44
N ARG A 49 -6.74 -5.12 -6.36
CA ARG A 49 -6.98 -6.57 -6.42
C ARG A 49 -8.36 -6.98 -6.94
N ARG A 50 -9.34 -6.07 -6.89
CA ARG A 50 -10.69 -6.28 -7.39
C ARG A 50 -10.90 -5.74 -8.81
N GLY A 51 -9.87 -5.21 -9.46
CA GLY A 51 -9.97 -4.62 -10.80
C GLY A 51 -10.73 -3.29 -10.87
N PHE A 52 -11.03 -2.66 -9.72
CA PHE A 52 -11.85 -1.45 -9.66
C PHE A 52 -11.27 -0.29 -10.49
N TRP A 53 -9.95 -0.13 -10.49
CA TRP A 53 -9.28 0.93 -11.23
C TRP A 53 -9.39 0.74 -12.74
N HIS A 54 -9.23 -0.50 -13.22
CA HIS A 54 -9.42 -0.82 -14.63
C HIS A 54 -10.87 -0.57 -15.02
N HIS A 55 -11.83 -1.01 -14.21
CA HIS A 55 -13.24 -0.78 -14.48
C HIS A 55 -13.60 0.72 -14.58
N ILE A 56 -13.07 1.56 -13.68
CA ILE A 56 -13.25 3.02 -13.79
C ILE A 56 -12.67 3.53 -15.10
N PHE A 57 -11.45 3.11 -15.45
CA PHE A 57 -10.81 3.52 -16.67
C PHE A 57 -11.62 3.14 -17.90
N ASP A 58 -12.10 1.89 -17.99
CA ASP A 58 -12.93 1.40 -19.08
C ASP A 58 -14.21 2.24 -19.24
N VAL A 59 -14.89 2.54 -18.13
CA VAL A 59 -16.11 3.38 -18.15
C VAL A 59 -15.80 4.81 -18.59
N LEU A 60 -14.66 5.37 -18.21
CA LEU A 60 -14.25 6.71 -18.61
C LEU A 60 -13.88 6.76 -20.10
N VAL A 61 -13.13 5.77 -20.60
CA VAL A 61 -12.77 5.66 -22.03
C VAL A 61 -14.02 5.48 -22.89
N ALA A 62 -14.95 4.60 -22.47
CA ALA A 62 -16.21 4.38 -23.18
C ALA A 62 -17.08 5.65 -23.27
N ARG A 63 -16.95 6.58 -22.32
CA ARG A 63 -17.68 7.87 -22.32
C ARG A 63 -16.93 9.00 -23.01
N GLY A 64 -15.60 8.98 -22.97
CA GLY A 64 -14.74 10.07 -23.43
C GLY A 64 -14.25 9.95 -24.87
N GLY A 65 -14.38 8.78 -25.49
CA GLY A 65 -13.69 8.49 -26.76
C GLY A 65 -12.17 8.43 -26.57
N ILE A 66 -11.47 7.78 -27.51
CA ILE A 66 -10.01 7.90 -27.57
C ILE A 66 -9.74 9.31 -28.13
N PRO A 67 -8.92 10.16 -27.47
CA PRO A 67 -8.53 11.43 -28.05
C PRO A 67 -7.86 11.19 -29.41
N ASP A 68 -8.13 12.05 -30.41
CA ASP A 68 -7.51 11.94 -31.75
C ASP A 68 -5.97 11.92 -31.69
N ASP A 69 -5.39 12.43 -30.59
CA ASP A 69 -3.96 12.38 -30.29
C ASP A 69 -3.74 11.86 -28.85
N LEU A 70 -3.27 10.62 -28.71
CA LEU A 70 -2.90 10.00 -27.43
C LEU A 70 -1.44 9.54 -27.49
N SER A 71 -0.52 10.41 -27.03
CA SER A 71 0.88 10.03 -26.82
C SER A 71 1.08 9.47 -25.40
N ILE A 72 1.56 8.23 -25.31
CA ILE A 72 1.93 7.58 -24.04
C ILE A 72 3.46 7.61 -23.91
N ASP A 73 3.98 8.47 -23.05
CA ASP A 73 5.41 8.52 -22.76
C ASP A 73 5.76 7.51 -21.65
N SER A 74 6.49 6.44 -21.98
CA SER A 74 7.05 5.53 -20.99
C SER A 74 8.42 6.02 -20.53
N SER A 75 8.66 6.10 -19.21
CA SER A 75 10.00 6.31 -18.65
C SER A 75 10.48 5.05 -17.93
N ALA A 76 11.65 4.54 -18.33
CA ALA A 76 12.30 3.39 -17.69
C ALA A 76 13.60 3.85 -17.04
N VAL A 77 13.72 3.67 -15.72
CA VAL A 77 14.97 3.96 -14.98
C VAL A 77 15.72 2.66 -14.77
N ARG A 78 16.98 2.61 -15.22
CA ARG A 78 17.86 1.46 -15.02
C ARG A 78 18.10 1.27 -13.52
N ALA A 79 17.77 0.09 -12.98
CA ALA A 79 18.10 -0.25 -11.61
C ALA A 79 19.63 -0.27 -11.40
N HIS A 80 20.09 0.28 -10.28
CA HIS A 80 21.50 0.20 -9.89
C HIS A 80 21.91 -1.28 -9.75
N ARG A 81 23.13 -1.64 -10.19
CA ARG A 81 23.69 -3.00 -10.03
C ARG A 81 23.50 -3.64 -8.64
N SER A 82 23.46 -2.86 -7.56
CA SER A 82 23.24 -3.32 -6.18
C SER A 82 21.79 -3.66 -5.83
N ALA A 83 20.82 -3.31 -6.67
CA ALA A 83 19.41 -3.68 -6.50
C ALA A 83 19.10 -5.15 -6.90
N HIS A 84 20.05 -5.83 -7.54
CA HIS A 84 19.95 -7.26 -7.84
C HIS A 84 20.30 -8.01 -6.55
N GLY A 85 19.31 -8.28 -5.71
CA GLY A 85 19.48 -9.13 -4.54
C GLY A 85 20.11 -10.47 -4.93
N GLY A 86 21.15 -10.89 -4.20
CA GLY A 86 21.82 -12.17 -4.43
C GLY A 86 20.85 -13.36 -4.31
N LYS A 87 21.09 -14.42 -5.09
CA LYS A 87 20.30 -15.67 -5.04
C LYS A 87 20.31 -16.23 -3.61
N GLY A 88 19.16 -16.20 -2.95
CA GLY A 88 18.92 -16.87 -1.67
C GLY A 88 18.64 -15.89 -0.53
N GLY A 89 17.37 -15.50 -0.36
CA GLY A 89 16.94 -14.79 0.85
C GLY A 89 17.17 -15.63 2.11
N GLN A 90 17.38 -14.96 3.24
CA GLN A 90 17.56 -15.60 4.54
C GLN A 90 16.37 -16.52 4.86
N LYS A 91 16.63 -17.83 5.00
CA LYS A 91 15.68 -18.76 5.59
C LYS A 91 15.47 -18.33 7.04
N HIS A 92 14.22 -18.10 7.42
CA HIS A 92 13.81 -17.70 8.76
C HIS A 92 14.29 -18.74 9.78
N ARG A 93 15.46 -18.52 10.40
CA ARG A 93 15.84 -19.26 11.61
C ARG A 93 15.05 -18.62 12.74
N VAL A 94 14.10 -19.37 13.28
CA VAL A 94 13.46 -19.03 14.55
C VAL A 94 14.57 -19.05 15.60
N SER A 95 14.90 -17.90 16.18
CA SER A 95 15.82 -17.82 17.30
C SER A 95 15.21 -18.58 18.47
N ASP A 96 15.92 -19.58 18.97
CA ASP A 96 15.51 -20.38 20.13
C ASP A 96 15.05 -19.48 21.29
N ALA A 97 13.94 -19.89 21.91
CA ALA A 97 13.41 -19.25 23.10
C ALA A 97 14.43 -19.33 24.24
N ARG A 98 14.68 -18.21 24.92
CA ARG A 98 15.39 -18.20 26.21
C ARG A 98 14.60 -19.05 27.20
N VAL A 99 15.08 -20.24 27.51
CA VAL A 99 14.63 -21.01 28.67
C VAL A 99 15.03 -20.23 29.91
N VAL A 100 14.04 -19.64 30.60
CA VAL A 100 14.22 -19.01 31.91
C VAL A 100 14.43 -20.13 32.93
N VAL A 101 15.66 -20.28 33.41
CA VAL A 101 15.95 -21.16 34.56
C VAL A 101 15.57 -20.40 35.85
N ARG A 102 14.56 -20.92 36.54
CA ARG A 102 14.02 -20.45 37.82
C ARG A 102 15.05 -20.64 38.94
N GLN A 103 15.33 -19.57 39.70
CA GLN A 103 16.16 -19.57 40.91
C GLN A 103 15.71 -20.64 41.92
N ARG A 104 16.66 -21.40 42.47
CA ARG A 104 16.45 -22.24 43.66
C ARG A 104 16.58 -21.37 44.93
N LYS A 105 15.59 -21.48 45.82
CA LYS A 105 15.58 -20.90 47.16
C LYS A 105 16.53 -21.68 48.07
N SER A 106 17.36 -20.97 48.83
CA SER A 106 18.00 -21.48 50.05
C SER A 106 17.78 -20.44 51.15
N THR A 107 17.32 -20.92 52.31
CA THR A 107 17.43 -20.25 53.60
C THR A 107 17.98 -21.29 54.58
N PRO A 108 18.72 -20.85 55.62
CA PRO A 108 19.54 -21.70 56.48
C PRO A 108 18.73 -22.61 57.40
#